data_AF-A0A957AE12-F1
#
_entry.id   AF-A0A957AE12-F1
#
_cell.length_a   1.000
_cell.length_b   1.000
_cell.length_c   1.000
_cell.angle_alpha   90.00
_cell.angle_beta   90.00
_cell.angle_gamma   90.00
#
_symmetry.space_group_name_H-M   'P 1'
#
loop_
_entity.id
_entity.type
_entity.pdbx_description
1 polymer ?
#
loop_
_entity_poly.entity_id
_entity_poly.type
_entity_poly.pdbx_seq_one_letter_code
_entity_poly.pdbx_strand_id
1 'polypeptide(L)' 'RVSNFLVWQSTYAEYYFTQKCWPDFDSGEVDAALVEYARRHRRFGLVESQPDRE' A
#
# COMPACT_ATOMS: atom_id res chain seq x y z
N ARG A 1 7.89 8.57 8.28
CA ARG A 1 7.62 8.33 9.73
C ARG A 1 6.13 8.15 9.96
N VAL A 2 5.72 7.39 10.97
CA VAL A 2 4.29 7.10 11.24
C VAL A 2 3.67 8.08 12.26
N SER A 3 4.47 8.84 13.01
CA SER A 3 4.00 9.93 13.86
C SER A 3 2.90 9.54 14.87
N ASN A 4 3.04 8.35 15.48
CA ASN A 4 2.07 7.79 16.43
C ASN A 4 0.67 7.54 15.84
N PHE A 5 0.54 7.40 14.52
CA PHE A 5 -0.71 7.07 13.86
C PHE A 5 -0.87 5.55 13.67
N LEU A 6 -1.95 4.98 14.21
CA LEU A 6 -2.36 3.58 14.00
C LEU A 6 -1.30 2.49 14.27
N VAL A 7 -0.42 2.70 15.25
CA VAL A 7 0.74 1.84 15.53
C VAL A 7 0.39 0.35 15.63
N TRP A 8 -0.71 0.00 16.31
CA TRP A 8 -1.13 -1.40 16.45
C TRP A 8 -1.84 -1.94 15.20
N GLN A 9 -2.72 -1.12 14.63
CA GLN A 9 -3.53 -1.50 13.47
C GLN A 9 -2.69 -1.66 12.20
N SER A 10 -1.59 -0.93 12.07
CA SER A 10 -0.72 -0.92 10.89
C SER A 10 0.52 -1.80 11.02
N THR A 11 0.53 -2.76 11.95
CA THR A 11 1.67 -3.66 12.23
C THR A 11 2.16 -4.43 11.00
N TYR A 12 1.26 -4.80 10.09
CA TYR A 12 1.56 -5.49 8.83
C TYR A 12 1.16 -4.67 7.59
N ALA A 13 0.86 -3.38 7.77
CA ALA A 13 0.52 -2.52 6.64
C ALA A 13 1.77 -2.18 5.82
N GLU A 14 1.58 -2.07 4.52
CA GLU A 14 2.57 -1.50 3.62
C GLU A 14 2.59 0.03 3.80
N TYR A 15 3.77 0.61 3.98
CA TYR A 15 3.92 2.05 4.10
C TYR A 15 4.28 2.68 2.76
N TYR A 16 3.50 3.66 2.33
CA TYR A 16 3.77 4.50 1.17
C TYR A 16 4.10 5.92 1.64
N PHE A 17 5.26 6.45 1.23
CA PHE A 17 5.70 7.80 1.55
C PHE A 17 5.91 8.56 0.25
N THR A 18 5.30 9.74 0.14
CA THR A 18 5.47 10.65 -1.01
C THR A 18 6.10 11.96 -0.56
N GLN A 19 6.82 12.61 -1.48
CA GLN A 19 7.35 13.96 -1.28
C GLN A 19 6.29 15.04 -1.57
N LYS A 20 5.14 14.66 -2.16
CA LYS A 20 4.05 15.60 -2.43
C LYS A 20 3.41 16.09 -1.13
N CYS A 21 3.11 17.38 -1.10
CA CYS A 21 2.35 18.00 -0.01
C CYS A 21 0.89 17.54 -0.06
N TRP A 22 0.24 17.47 1.11
CA TRP A 22 -1.16 17.02 1.21
C TRP A 22 -2.15 17.79 0.31
N PRO A 23 -2.06 19.13 0.16
CA PRO A 23 -2.95 19.87 -0.75
C PRO A 23 -2.78 19.51 -2.23
N ASP A 24 -1.61 18.98 -2.63
CA ASP A 24 -1.28 18.61 -4.01
C ASP A 24 -1.49 17.10 -4.27
N PHE A 25 -2.03 16.37 -3.28
CA PHE A 25 -2.28 14.93 -3.37
C PHE A 25 -3.65 14.68 -4.00
N ASP A 26 -3.66 14.40 -5.30
CA ASP A 26 -4.87 14.21 -6.11
C ASP A 26 -5.19 12.72 -6.33
N SER A 27 -6.21 12.43 -7.15
CA SER A 27 -6.62 11.07 -7.49
C SER A 27 -5.55 10.29 -8.26
N GLY A 28 -4.73 10.97 -9.08
CA GLY A 28 -3.64 10.31 -9.81
C GLY A 28 -2.55 9.80 -8.87
N GLU A 29 -2.31 10.52 -7.78
CA GLU A 29 -1.39 10.07 -6.72
C GLU A 29 -1.93 8.90 -5.91
N VAL A 30 -3.26 8.84 -5.72
CA VAL A 30 -3.91 7.67 -5.12
C VAL A 30 -3.69 6.45 -6.02
N ASP A 31 -3.93 6.57 -7.33
CA ASP A 31 -3.73 5.48 -8.28
C ASP A 31 -2.27 5.01 -8.29
N ALA A 32 -1.32 5.95 -8.29
CA ALA A 32 0.11 5.63 -8.20
C ALA A 32 0.45 4.87 -6.90
N ALA A 33 -0.10 5.28 -5.76
CA ALA A 33 0.09 4.59 -4.48
C ALA A 33 -0.50 3.18 -4.49
N LEU A 34 -1.66 2.97 -5.14
CA LEU A 34 -2.28 1.64 -5.29
C LEU A 34 -1.47 0.71 -6.20
N VAL A 35 -0.94 1.23 -7.32
CA VAL A 35 -0.05 0.47 -8.21
C VAL A 35 1.21 0.05 -7.46
N GLU A 36 1.79 0.95 -6.68
CA GLU A 36 2.97 0.65 -5.86
C GLU A 36 2.63 -0.39 -4.78
N TYR A 37 1.47 -0.28 -4.13
CA TYR A 37 0.98 -1.29 -3.18
C TYR A 37 0.85 -2.68 -3.83
N ALA A 38 0.27 -2.76 -5.03
CA ALA A 38 0.05 -4.02 -5.75
C ALA A 38 1.35 -4.72 -6.19
N ARG A 39 2.43 -3.97 -6.42
CA ARG A 39 3.74 -4.52 -6.82
C ARG A 39 4.49 -5.20 -5.68
N ARG A 40 4.16 -4.90 -4.42
CA ARG A 40 4.92 -5.39 -3.28
C ARG A 40 4.54 -6.82 -2.93
N HIS A 41 5.55 -7.65 -2.71
CA HIS A 41 5.36 -9.01 -2.27
C HIS A 41 5.03 -9.04 -0.77
N ARG A 42 3.77 -9.23 -0.45
CA ARG A 42 3.29 -9.27 0.93
C ARG A 42 3.84 -10.52 1.65
N ARG A 43 4.02 -10.42 2.96
CA ARG A 43 4.43 -11.58 3.77
C ARG A 43 3.25 -12.44 4.21
N PHE A 44 2.08 -11.81 4.39
CA PHE A 44 0.85 -12.44 4.85
C PHE A 44 -0.32 -12.02 3.95
N GLY A 45 -1.20 -12.96 3.62
CA GLY A 45 -2.41 -12.70 2.82
C GLY A 45 -2.21 -12.70 1.31
N LEU A 46 -1.09 -13.22 0.79
CA LEU A 46 -1.03 -13.68 -0.59
C LEU A 46 -1.73 -15.03 -0.68
N VAL A 47 -2.79 -15.08 -1.48
CA VAL A 47 -3.09 -16.30 -2.23
C VAL A 47 -2.06 -16.27 -3.35
N GLU A 48 -1.04 -17.14 -3.30
CA GLU A 48 -0.22 -17.41 -4.48
C GLU A 48 -1.19 -17.58 -5.64
N SER A 49 -0.95 -16.87 -6.76
CA SER A 49 -1.83 -16.86 -7.93
C SER A 49 -2.46 -18.24 -8.09
N GLN A 50 -3.76 -18.33 -7.78
CA GLN A 50 -4.55 -19.53 -8.04
C GLN A 50 -4.29 -19.79 -9.53
N PRO A 51 -3.60 -20.87 -9.93
CA PRO A 51 -3.45 -21.15 -11.34
C PRO A 51 -4.87 -21.23 -11.89
N ASP A 52 -5.11 -20.55 -13.01
CA ASP A 52 -6.42 -20.46 -13.67
C ASP A 52 -7.06 -21.85 -13.61
N ARG A 53 -8.18 -21.95 -12.88
CA ARG A 53 -8.96 -23.19 -12.87
C ARG A 53 -9.66 -23.25 -14.21
N GLU A 54 -9.25 -24.22 -15.03
CA GLU A 54 -9.87 -24.62 -16.30
C GLU A 54 -11.40 -24.67 -16.23
#